data_AF-A0A9N9QZA6-F1
#
_entry.id   AF-A0A9N9QZA6-F1
#
_cell.length_a   1.000
_cell.length_b   1.000
_cell.length_c   1.000
_cell.angle_alpha   90.00
_cell.angle_beta   90.00
_cell.angle_gamma   90.00
#
_symmetry.space_group_name_H-M   'P 1'
#
loop_
_entity.id
_entity.type
_entity.pdbx_description
1 polymer ?
#
loop_
_entity_poly.entity_id
_entity_poly.type
_entity_poly.pdbx_seq_one_letter_code
_entity_poly.pdbx_strand_id
1 'polypeptide(L)'
;MAAAFQQQIFALDARFNAYRAPNNPNFKTLYIRRRSQLLRENAKFKDIETIKKYLNIRSQLLQRRYGVQDNISISSASSRARSSSKVCVSNFIF
;
A
#
# COMPACT_ATOMS: atom_id res chain seq x y z
N MET A 1 -18.33 8.92 -0.71
CA MET A 1 -18.13 7.48 -1.00
C MET A 1 -16.78 7.18 -1.69
N ALA A 2 -16.45 7.84 -2.81
CA ALA A 2 -15.26 7.51 -3.62
C ALA A 2 -13.90 7.56 -2.86
N ALA A 3 -13.74 8.51 -1.93
CA ALA A 3 -12.49 8.68 -1.17
C ALA A 3 -12.16 7.47 -0.28
N ALA A 4 -13.16 6.82 0.32
CA ALA A 4 -12.96 5.65 1.17
C ALA A 4 -12.41 4.45 0.38
N PHE A 5 -12.91 4.24 -0.84
CA PHE A 5 -12.45 3.17 -1.71
C PHE A 5 -11.05 3.43 -2.27
N GLN A 6 -10.73 4.69 -2.62
CA GLN A 6 -9.38 5.07 -3.00
C GLN A 6 -8.37 4.78 -1.88
N GLN A 7 -8.75 5.06 -0.62
CA GLN A 7 -7.93 4.74 0.55
C GLN A 7 -7.76 3.23 0.72
N GLN A 8 -8.80 2.43 0.53
CA GLN A 8 -8.71 0.96 0.60
C GLN A 8 -7.76 0.40 -0.47
N ILE A 9 -7.90 0.85 -1.72
CA ILE A 9 -7.02 0.44 -2.83
C ILE A 9 -5.57 0.84 -2.52
N PHE A 10 -5.38 2.07 -2.05
CA PHE A 10 -4.06 2.58 -1.69
C PHE A 10 -3.42 1.80 -0.54
N ALA A 11 -4.19 1.49 0.51
CA ALA A 11 -3.72 0.71 1.65
C ALA A 11 -3.29 -0.71 1.23
N LEU A 12 -4.08 -1.36 0.36
CA LEU A 12 -3.73 -2.65 -0.22
C LEU A 12 -2.40 -2.57 -0.97
N ASP A 13 -2.25 -1.60 -1.88
CA ASP A 13 -1.02 -1.41 -2.66
C ASP A 13 0.19 -1.08 -1.76
N ALA A 14 0.00 -0.29 -0.69
CA ALA A 14 1.03 0.05 0.27
C ALA A 14 1.54 -1.18 1.05
N ARG A 15 0.63 -2.08 1.44
CA ARG A 15 0.99 -3.32 2.13
C ARG A 15 1.95 -4.17 1.29
N PHE A 16 1.62 -4.38 0.00
CA PHE A 16 2.45 -5.20 -0.88
C PHE A 16 3.68 -4.48 -1.44
N ASN A 17 3.75 -3.16 -1.32
CA ASN A 17 4.91 -2.39 -1.78
C ASN A 17 6.20 -2.73 -1.01
N ALA A 18 6.08 -3.23 0.23
CA ALA A 18 7.22 -3.70 1.02
C ALA A 18 8.04 -4.78 0.28
N TYR A 19 7.36 -5.63 -0.48
CA TYR A 19 7.93 -6.77 -1.22
C TYR A 19 8.34 -6.44 -2.67
N ARG A 20 7.94 -5.26 -3.18
CA ARG A 20 8.05 -4.92 -4.60
C ARG A 20 9.48 -4.64 -5.06
N ALA A 21 10.33 -4.10 -4.17
CA ALA A 21 11.72 -3.77 -4.46
C ALA A 21 12.56 -3.84 -3.17
N PRO A 22 12.88 -5.04 -2.65
CA PRO A 22 13.46 -5.22 -1.32
C PRO A 22 14.69 -4.34 -1.08
N ASN A 23 15.57 -4.23 -2.08
CA ASN A 23 16.84 -3.50 -1.99
C ASN A 23 16.78 -2.06 -2.53
N ASN A 24 15.59 -1.55 -2.86
CA ASN A 24 15.47 -0.19 -3.41
C ASN A 24 14.29 0.59 -2.80
N PRO A 25 14.53 1.31 -1.69
CA PRO A 25 13.50 2.08 -1.00
C PRO A 25 12.98 3.26 -1.84
N ASN A 26 13.81 3.83 -2.73
CA ASN A 26 13.38 4.92 -3.61
C ASN A 26 12.29 4.46 -4.58
N PHE A 27 12.43 3.27 -5.18
CA PHE A 27 11.37 2.70 -6.02
C PHE A 27 10.07 2.45 -5.25
N LYS A 28 10.15 2.01 -3.98
CA LYS A 28 8.96 1.87 -3.11
C LYS A 28 8.25 3.20 -2.93
N THR A 29 8.99 4.28 -2.67
CA THR A 29 8.43 5.63 -2.50
C THR A 29 7.81 6.18 -3.80
N LEU A 30 8.53 6.06 -4.91
CA LEU A 30 8.05 6.51 -6.23
C LEU A 30 6.76 5.79 -6.64
N TYR A 31 6.68 4.48 -6.38
CA TYR A 31 5.48 3.69 -6.65
C TYR A 31 4.26 4.24 -5.90
N ILE A 32 4.37 4.46 -4.59
CA ILE A 32 3.26 4.94 -3.76
C ILE A 32 2.81 6.33 -4.19
N ARG A 33 3.76 7.23 -4.47
CA ARG A 33 3.47 8.57 -5.00
C ARG A 33 2.69 8.47 -6.31
N ARG A 34 3.22 7.77 -7.30
CA ARG A 34 2.59 7.61 -8.62
C ARG A 34 1.21 6.95 -8.50
N ARG A 35 1.08 5.96 -7.62
CA ARG A 35 -0.18 5.25 -7.41
C ARG A 35 -1.26 6.13 -6.82
N SER A 36 -0.92 6.96 -5.82
CA SER A 36 -1.85 7.93 -5.23
C SER A 36 -2.35 8.93 -6.26
N GLN A 37 -1.46 9.39 -7.16
CA GLN A 37 -1.79 10.31 -8.23
C GLN A 37 -2.80 9.67 -9.20
N LEU A 38 -2.51 8.47 -9.69
CA LEU A 38 -3.40 7.75 -10.61
C LEU A 38 -4.79 7.50 -10.01
N LEU A 39 -4.89 7.20 -8.72
CA LEU A 39 -6.18 6.97 -8.06
C LEU A 39 -7.04 8.24 -7.99
N ARG A 40 -6.41 9.41 -7.84
CA ARG A 40 -7.10 10.71 -7.88
C ARG A 40 -7.50 11.09 -9.30
N GLU A 41 -6.60 10.94 -10.26
CA GLU A 41 -6.84 11.29 -11.67
C GLU A 41 -7.91 10.39 -12.33
N ASN A 42 -7.94 9.11 -11.96
CA ASN A 42 -8.85 8.12 -12.53
C ASN A 42 -10.04 7.81 -11.62
N ALA A 43 -10.48 8.77 -10.80
CA ALA A 43 -11.58 8.65 -9.85
C ALA A 43 -12.97 8.49 -10.51
N LYS A 44 -13.06 7.83 -11.67
CA LYS A 44 -14.31 7.55 -12.39
C LYS A 44 -15.04 6.32 -11.83
N PHE A 45 -14.60 5.76 -10.72
CA PHE A 45 -15.28 4.65 -10.05
C PHE A 45 -16.62 5.12 -9.49
N LYS A 46 -17.68 4.98 -10.30
CA LYS A 46 -19.04 5.34 -9.90
C LYS A 46 -19.79 4.16 -9.27
N ASP A 47 -19.45 2.94 -9.67
CA ASP A 47 -20.11 1.71 -9.22
C ASP A 47 -19.29 0.97 -8.13
N ILE A 48 -19.98 0.62 -7.04
CA ILE A 48 -19.41 -0.05 -5.87
C ILE A 48 -19.04 -1.51 -6.20
N GLU A 49 -19.81 -2.20 -7.03
CA GLU A 49 -19.53 -3.60 -7.38
C GLU A 49 -18.23 -3.72 -8.17
N THR A 50 -18.05 -2.83 -9.14
CA THR A 50 -16.80 -2.72 -9.92
C THR A 50 -15.59 -2.49 -9.01
N ILE A 51 -15.71 -1.64 -7.99
CA ILE A 51 -14.63 -1.39 -7.01
C ILE A 51 -14.32 -2.64 -6.20
N LYS A 52 -15.34 -3.34 -5.68
CA LYS A 52 -15.16 -4.58 -4.92
C LYS A 52 -14.47 -5.65 -5.75
N LYS A 53 -14.91 -5.82 -7.01
CA LYS A 53 -14.30 -6.75 -7.97
C LYS A 53 -12.83 -6.38 -8.24
N TYR A 54 -12.55 -5.09 -8.42
CA TYR A 54 -11.20 -4.58 -8.59
C TYR A 54 -10.31 -4.92 -7.40
N LEU A 55 -10.75 -4.63 -6.17
CA LEU A 55 -10.00 -4.92 -4.95
C LEU A 55 -9.70 -6.42 -4.81
N ASN A 56 -10.68 -7.28 -5.09
CA ASN A 56 -10.50 -8.72 -5.03
C ASN A 56 -9.45 -9.21 -6.05
N ILE A 57 -9.60 -8.87 -7.32
CA ILE A 57 -8.64 -9.25 -8.37
C ILE A 57 -7.24 -8.70 -8.05
N ARG A 58 -7.16 -7.43 -7.65
CA ARG A 58 -5.89 -6.77 -7.33
C ARG A 58 -5.18 -7.48 -6.18
N SER A 59 -5.93 -7.81 -5.13
CA SER A 59 -5.42 -8.57 -4.00
C SER A 59 -4.83 -9.91 -4.44
N GLN A 60 -5.60 -10.72 -5.18
CA GLN A 60 -5.15 -12.03 -5.64
C GLN A 60 -3.87 -11.94 -6.48
N LEU A 61 -3.78 -10.94 -7.37
CA LEU A 61 -2.58 -10.73 -8.19
C LEU A 61 -1.36 -10.37 -7.35
N LEU A 62 -1.52 -9.54 -6.33
CA LEU A 62 -0.43 -9.15 -5.44
C LEU A 62 0.03 -10.34 -4.57
N GLN A 63 -0.92 -11.11 -4.03
CA GLN A 63 -0.64 -12.34 -3.27
C GLN A 63 0.13 -13.36 -4.11
N ARG A 64 -0.35 -13.66 -5.33
CA ARG A 64 0.33 -14.59 -6.25
C ARG A 64 1.73 -14.12 -6.63
N ARG A 65 1.92 -12.82 -6.87
CA ARG A 65 3.22 -12.26 -7.28
C ARG A 65 4.26 -12.29 -6.15
N TYR A 66 3.85 -11.98 -4.92
CA TYR A 66 4.78 -11.80 -3.80
C TYR A 66 4.77 -12.97 -2.81
N GLY A 67 3.94 -13.98 -3.01
CA GLY A 67 3.87 -15.18 -2.17
C GLY A 67 3.31 -14.92 -0.76
N VAL A 68 2.68 -13.76 -0.53
CA VAL A 68 2.17 -13.36 0.79
C VAL A 68 0.71 -13.79 0.92
N GLN A 69 0.46 -14.83 1.69
CA GLN A 69 -0.88 -15.34 2.03
C GLN A 69 -1.37 -14.66 3.31
N ASP A 70 -1.85 -13.42 3.20
CA ASP A 70 -2.53 -12.80 4.32
C ASP A 70 -4.01 -13.19 4.30
N ASN A 71 -4.56 -13.59 5.45
CA ASN A 71 -6.00 -13.73 5.66
C ASN A 71 -6.64 -12.33 5.54
N ILE A 72 -7.15 -11.99 4.36
CA ILE A 72 -7.78 -10.70 4.10
C ILE A 72 -9.18 -10.72 4.70
N SER A 73 -9.27 -10.47 6.00
CA SER A 73 -10.48 -9.91 6.60
C SER A 73 -10.49 -8.42 6.25
N ILE A 74 -11.41 -8.02 5.38
CA ILE A 74 -11.61 -6.64 4.91
C ILE A 74 -12.19 -5.73 6.02
N SER A 75 -12.10 -6.17 7.28
CA SER A 75 -12.77 -5.60 8.44
C SER A 75 -11.76 -5.53 9.58
N SER A 76 -10.99 -4.44 9.65
CA SER A 76 -10.43 -3.83 10.88
C SER A 76 -9.43 -2.75 10.47
N ALA A 77 -9.89 -1.51 10.46
CA ALA A 77 -8.99 -0.39 10.58
C ALA A 77 -8.30 -0.51 11.95
N SER A 78 -7.06 -1.02 11.98
CA SER A 78 -6.20 -0.90 13.15
C SER A 78 -5.01 -0.04 12.78
N SER A 79 -5.04 1.15 13.37
CA SER A 79 -4.06 2.21 13.34
C SER A 79 -2.68 1.80 13.86
N ARG A 80 -1.65 2.46 13.30
CA ARG A 80 -0.25 2.65 13.76
C ARG A 80 0.79 1.64 13.27
N ALA A 81 1.57 2.10 12.30
CA ALA A 81 3.01 1.90 12.32
C ALA A 81 3.68 3.27 12.13
N ARG A 82 3.93 3.98 13.23
CA ARG A 82 4.88 5.10 13.24
C ARG A 82 6.27 4.46 13.22
N SER A 83 7.01 4.70 12.15
CA SER A 83 8.43 4.34 12.08
C SER A 83 9.18 5.09 13.18
N SER A 84 9.74 4.38 14.16
CA SER A 84 10.71 4.94 15.09
C SER A 84 12.10 4.74 14.49
N SER A 85 12.65 5.80 13.90
CA SER A 85 14.06 5.84 13.53
C SER A 85 14.88 5.89 14.82
N LYS A 86 15.50 4.78 15.23
CA LYS A 86 16.63 4.83 16.16
C LYS A 86 17.84 5.30 15.36
N VAL A 87 18.13 6.60 15.41
CA VAL A 87 19.44 7.12 14.99
C VAL A 87 20.39 6.83 16.14
N CYS A 88 21.11 5.72 16.02
CA CYS A 88 22.32 5.47 16.77
C CYS A 88 23.46 5.88 15.85
N VAL A 89 24.11 7.02 16.09
CA VAL A 89 25.48 7.22 15.60
C VAL A 89 26.29 7.85 16.74
N SER A 90 27.19 7.01 17.23
CA SER A 90 28.26 7.21 18.18
C SER A 90 29.09 8.46 17.90
N ASN A 91 29.20 9.31 18.91
CA ASN A 91 30.16 10.41 18.96
C ASN A 91 31.55 9.80 19.20
N PHE A 92 32.40 9.77 18.18
CA PHE A 92 33.83 9.48 18.35
C PHE A 92 34.59 10.78 18.58
N ILE A 93 35.47 10.72 19.58
CA ILE A 93 36.36 11.75 20.11
C ILE A 93 37.49 12.04 19.10
N PHE A 94 37.80 13.31 18.86
CA PHE A 94 39.09 13.95 19.14
C PHE A 94 38.93 15.47 19.19
#